data_AF-A0A0U2UJN4-F1
#
_entry.id   AF-A0A0U2UJN4-F1
#
_cell.length_a   1.000
_cell.length_b   1.000
_cell.length_c   1.000
_cell.angle_alpha   90.00
_cell.angle_beta   90.00
_cell.angle_gamma   90.00
#
_symmetry.space_group_name_H-M   'P 1'
#
loop_
_entity.id
_entity.type
_entity.pdbx_description
1 polymer ?
#
loop_
_entity_poly.entity_id
_entity_poly.type
_entity_poly.pdbx_seq_one_letter_code
_entity_poly.pdbx_strand_id
1 'polypeptide(L)'
;MNKPILKHGNSYSQNEQLSKEGKYISIPFKFLDVVETERQREIREIINKYNYMRSDDEVELTMDAINEMCNDREVKISEPFNGVPRAYNIDFGDIEAYITITDEYWGQGNYDYSISLDGIIVKDNVSNERVVEVATWLDEAFNG
;
A
#
# COMPACT_ATOMS: atom_id res chain seq x y z
N MET A 1 -34.38 -8.41 5.72
CA MET A 1 -33.37 -8.31 6.79
C MET A 1 -32.44 -7.16 6.46
N ASN A 2 -32.39 -6.15 7.32
CA ASN A 2 -31.50 -5.00 7.16
C ASN A 2 -30.07 -5.46 7.43
N LYS A 3 -29.21 -5.41 6.40
CA LYS A 3 -27.76 -5.57 6.57
C LYS A 3 -27.25 -4.38 7.40
N PRO A 4 -26.39 -4.56 8.39
CA PRO A 4 -25.69 -3.43 8.98
C PRO A 4 -24.81 -2.82 7.88
N ILE A 5 -25.19 -1.62 7.45
CA ILE A 5 -24.34 -0.77 6.62
C ILE A 5 -23.24 -0.28 7.56
N LEU A 6 -22.05 -0.87 7.48
CA LEU A 6 -20.84 -0.21 7.97
C LEU A 6 -20.60 0.98 7.02
N LYS A 7 -21.27 2.10 7.32
CA LYS A 7 -20.90 3.40 6.78
C LYS A 7 -19.50 3.70 7.30
N HIS A 8 -18.53 3.86 6.40
CA HIS A 8 -17.16 4.29 6.69
C HIS A 8 -16.32 3.28 7.49
N GLY A 9 -16.12 2.06 6.96
CA GLY A 9 -15.08 1.19 7.49
C GLY A 9 -13.70 1.74 7.12
N ASN A 10 -12.88 2.12 8.12
CA ASN A 10 -11.49 2.52 7.92
C ASN A 10 -10.76 1.41 7.13
N SER A 11 -9.98 1.81 6.11
CA SER A 11 -9.10 0.94 5.31
C SER A 11 -8.28 -0.01 6.20
N TYR A 12 -7.83 0.49 7.35
CA TYR A 12 -7.17 -0.28 8.40
C TYR A 12 -7.91 -1.57 8.81
N SER A 13 -9.21 -1.49 9.10
CA SER A 13 -10.00 -2.64 9.59
C SER A 13 -10.17 -3.72 8.51
N GLN A 14 -10.29 -3.31 7.25
CA GLN A 14 -10.37 -4.21 6.11
C GLN A 14 -9.01 -4.86 5.83
N ASN A 15 -7.94 -4.08 5.82
CA ASN A 15 -6.57 -4.58 5.63
C ASN A 15 -6.19 -5.57 6.74
N GLU A 16 -6.56 -5.27 7.99
CA GLU A 16 -6.38 -6.17 9.13
C GLU A 16 -7.14 -7.49 8.92
N GLN A 17 -8.39 -7.44 8.46
CA GLN A 17 -9.15 -8.63 8.14
C GLN A 17 -8.50 -9.44 7.00
N LEU A 18 -8.08 -8.80 5.91
CA LEU A 18 -7.40 -9.47 4.80
C LEU A 18 -6.06 -10.07 5.22
N SER A 19 -5.35 -9.45 6.16
CA SER A 19 -4.14 -10.01 6.77
C SER A 19 -4.45 -11.24 7.60
N LYS A 20 -5.53 -11.23 8.41
CA LYS A 20 -6.01 -12.40 9.15
C LYS A 20 -6.41 -13.56 8.22
N GLU A 21 -6.89 -13.25 7.02
CA GLU A 21 -7.19 -14.21 5.96
C GLU A 21 -5.95 -14.68 5.17
N GLY A 22 -4.76 -14.14 5.46
CA GLY A 22 -3.51 -14.48 4.77
C GLY A 22 -3.35 -13.84 3.39
N LYS A 23 -4.24 -12.94 3.00
CA LYS A 23 -4.28 -12.35 1.64
C LYS A 23 -3.50 -11.04 1.53
N TYR A 24 -3.39 -10.31 2.63
CA TYR A 24 -2.73 -9.00 2.68
C TYR A 24 -1.46 -9.06 3.52
N ILE A 25 -0.36 -8.61 2.95
CA ILE A 25 0.93 -8.47 3.60
C ILE A 25 1.09 -6.99 3.94
N SER A 26 0.84 -6.64 5.21
CA SER A 26 1.04 -5.28 5.68
C SER A 26 2.53 -4.91 5.71
N ILE A 27 2.82 -3.67 5.33
CA ILE A 27 4.15 -3.09 5.20
C ILE A 27 4.19 -1.79 6.03
N PRO A 28 5.31 -1.47 6.70
CA PRO A 28 6.47 -2.34 6.89
C PRO A 28 6.26 -3.38 8.02
N PHE A 29 5.17 -3.25 8.77
CA PHE A 29 4.91 -4.07 9.96
C PHE A 29 3.76 -5.04 9.72
N LYS A 30 3.74 -6.17 10.44
CA LYS A 30 2.51 -6.96 10.57
C LYS A 30 1.51 -6.29 11.50
N PHE A 31 0.23 -6.49 11.23
CA PHE A 31 -0.80 -6.28 12.24
C PHE A 31 -0.56 -7.17 13.48
N LEU A 32 -0.94 -6.65 14.64
CA LEU A 32 -0.95 -7.42 15.89
C LEU A 32 -1.89 -8.63 15.74
N ASP A 33 -1.54 -9.72 16.41
CA ASP A 33 -2.31 -10.98 16.43
C ASP A 33 -2.53 -11.67 15.07
N VAL A 34 -1.87 -11.22 14.01
CA VAL A 34 -1.83 -11.94 12.72
C VAL A 34 -0.70 -12.97 12.74
N VAL A 35 -1.07 -14.22 12.47
CA VAL A 35 -0.13 -15.31 12.21
C VAL A 35 0.38 -15.15 10.78
N GLU A 36 1.66 -14.88 10.65
CA GLU A 36 2.35 -14.71 9.37
C GLU A 36 2.91 -16.06 8.88
N THR A 37 2.65 -16.38 7.61
CA THR A 37 3.26 -17.52 6.93
C THR A 37 4.71 -17.21 6.51
N GLU A 38 5.53 -18.25 6.29
CA GLU A 38 6.91 -18.10 5.82
C GLU A 38 6.99 -17.29 4.51
N ARG A 39 6.12 -17.60 3.54
CA ARG A 39 6.01 -16.86 2.28
C ARG A 39 5.73 -15.37 2.48
N GLN A 40 4.79 -15.03 3.35
CA GLN A 40 4.45 -13.64 3.64
C GLN A 40 5.61 -12.89 4.30
N ARG A 41 6.35 -13.57 5.19
CA ARG A 41 7.56 -13.02 5.81
C ARG A 41 8.63 -12.73 4.77
N GLU A 42 8.95 -13.69 3.92
CA GLU A 42 9.94 -13.54 2.85
C GLU A 42 9.59 -12.36 1.93
N ILE A 43 8.32 -12.27 1.51
CA ILE A 43 7.85 -11.17 0.67
C ILE A 43 8.02 -9.84 1.41
N ARG A 44 7.59 -9.74 2.68
CA ARG A 44 7.79 -8.51 3.46
C ARG A 44 9.27 -8.16 3.59
N GLU A 45 10.15 -9.12 3.83
CA GLU A 45 11.60 -8.89 3.91
C GLU A 45 12.20 -8.39 2.59
N ILE A 46 11.67 -8.84 1.44
CA ILE A 46 12.06 -8.30 0.13
C ILE A 46 11.62 -6.85 0.00
N ILE A 47 10.34 -6.57 0.28
CA ILE A 47 9.78 -5.22 0.15
C ILE A 47 10.47 -4.24 1.11
N ASN A 48 10.67 -4.62 2.37
CA ASN A 48 11.25 -3.77 3.43
C ASN A 48 12.74 -3.43 3.26
N LYS A 49 13.38 -3.81 2.14
CA LYS A 49 14.73 -3.34 1.81
C LYS A 49 14.78 -1.85 1.49
N TYR A 50 13.62 -1.25 1.21
CA TYR A 50 13.47 0.14 0.78
C TYR A 50 12.56 0.92 1.72
N ASN A 51 12.68 2.26 1.71
CA ASN A 51 11.86 3.14 2.53
C ASN A 51 10.76 3.81 1.67
N TYR A 52 9.53 3.35 1.81
CA TYR A 52 8.38 3.87 1.07
C TYR A 52 7.55 4.86 1.87
N MET A 53 8.17 5.68 2.71
CA MET A 53 7.50 6.79 3.40
C MET A 53 8.11 8.11 2.96
N ARG A 54 7.25 9.04 2.54
CA ARG A 54 7.60 10.40 2.13
C ARG A 54 6.67 11.41 2.76
N SER A 55 7.15 12.62 2.99
CA SER A 55 6.41 13.65 3.72
C SER A 55 6.47 15.00 3.02
N ASP A 56 5.49 15.85 3.35
CA ASP A 56 5.43 17.25 2.91
C ASP A 56 5.51 17.38 1.38
N ASP A 57 6.46 18.17 0.87
CA ASP A 57 6.64 18.44 -0.56
C ASP A 57 6.96 17.16 -1.37
N GLU A 58 7.48 16.12 -0.72
CA GLU A 58 7.83 14.86 -1.38
C GLU A 58 6.58 14.04 -1.74
N VAL A 59 5.42 14.29 -1.13
CA VAL A 59 4.19 13.55 -1.41
C VAL A 59 3.72 13.77 -2.85
N GLU A 60 3.67 15.04 -3.27
CA GLU A 60 3.22 15.39 -4.63
C GLU A 60 4.23 14.89 -5.67
N LEU A 61 5.54 15.03 -5.40
CA LEU A 61 6.59 14.49 -6.27
C LEU A 61 6.48 12.96 -6.42
N THR A 62 6.22 12.25 -5.33
CA THR A 62 6.04 10.80 -5.34
C THR A 62 4.80 10.41 -6.16
N MET A 63 3.67 11.12 -5.98
CA MET A 63 2.45 10.83 -6.74
C MET A 63 2.60 11.16 -8.23
N ASP A 64 3.29 12.23 -8.59
CA ASP A 64 3.60 12.56 -9.98
C ASP A 64 4.46 11.46 -10.62
N ALA A 65 5.51 11.00 -9.92
CA ALA A 65 6.35 9.89 -10.39
C ALA A 65 5.55 8.59 -10.57
N ILE A 66 4.70 8.23 -9.60
CA ILE A 66 3.81 7.06 -9.70
C ILE A 66 2.91 7.17 -10.95
N ASN A 67 2.29 8.33 -11.16
CA ASN A 67 1.41 8.55 -12.30
C ASN A 67 2.16 8.48 -13.64
N GLU A 68 3.33 9.12 -13.75
CA GLU A 68 4.18 9.06 -14.96
C GLU A 68 4.58 7.62 -15.27
N MET A 69 5.09 6.89 -14.28
CA MET A 69 5.53 5.50 -14.45
C MET A 69 4.37 4.54 -14.77
N CYS A 70 3.15 4.83 -14.30
CA CYS A 70 1.96 4.08 -14.67
C CYS A 70 1.52 4.36 -16.11
N ASN A 71 1.62 5.61 -16.59
CA ASN A 71 1.25 5.95 -17.97
C ASN A 71 2.16 5.28 -19.01
N ASP A 72 3.40 4.99 -18.63
CA ASP A 72 4.39 4.36 -19.52
C ASP A 72 4.34 2.83 -19.53
N ARG A 73 3.48 2.19 -18.71
CA ARG A 73 3.39 0.72 -18.58
C ARG A 73 1.93 0.23 -18.51
N GLU A 74 1.69 -1.07 -18.61
CA GLU A 74 0.37 -1.68 -18.36
C GLU A 74 -0.01 -1.71 -16.85
N VAL A 75 0.58 -0.84 -16.03
CA VAL A 75 0.32 -0.73 -14.59
C VAL A 75 -0.84 0.23 -14.38
N LYS A 76 -1.84 -0.17 -13.58
CA LYS A 76 -3.03 0.65 -13.36
C LYS A 76 -3.04 1.20 -11.95
N ILE A 77 -3.06 2.52 -11.82
CA ILE A 77 -3.42 3.18 -10.58
C ILE A 77 -4.94 3.39 -10.52
N SER A 78 -5.53 3.09 -9.38
CA SER A 78 -6.93 3.36 -9.09
C SER A 78 -7.09 3.77 -7.63
N GLU A 79 -8.04 4.63 -7.32
CA GLU A 79 -8.48 4.81 -5.93
C GLU A 79 -9.22 3.53 -5.48
N PRO A 80 -8.77 2.78 -4.44
CA PRO A 80 -9.50 1.68 -3.88
C PRO A 80 -10.63 2.20 -2.98
N PHE A 81 -11.82 1.65 -3.24
CA PHE A 81 -12.93 1.42 -2.32
C PHE A 81 -13.46 2.57 -1.43
N ASN A 82 -14.72 2.95 -1.72
CA ASN A 82 -15.73 3.39 -0.75
C ASN A 82 -15.33 4.52 0.23
N GLY A 83 -14.94 5.68 -0.31
CA GLY A 83 -15.01 6.94 0.45
C GLY A 83 -13.98 7.08 1.57
N VAL A 84 -12.88 6.33 1.51
CA VAL A 84 -11.64 6.64 2.25
C VAL A 84 -10.85 7.63 1.37
N PRO A 85 -10.67 8.88 1.80
CA PRO A 85 -9.89 9.85 1.02
C PRO A 85 -8.44 9.35 0.90
N ARG A 86 -7.90 9.38 -0.32
CA ARG A 86 -6.47 9.27 -0.63
C ARG A 86 -5.77 7.94 -0.29
N ALA A 87 -6.50 6.83 -0.36
CA ALA A 87 -5.88 5.53 -0.61
C ALA A 87 -5.76 5.33 -2.13
N TYR A 88 -4.74 4.61 -2.60
CA TYR A 88 -4.57 4.20 -4.00
C TYR A 88 -4.10 2.73 -4.08
N ASN A 89 -4.51 2.04 -5.15
CA ASN A 89 -4.08 0.70 -5.50
C ASN A 89 -3.32 0.79 -6.83
N ILE A 90 -2.11 0.24 -6.84
CA ILE A 90 -1.30 0.04 -8.04
C ILE A 90 -1.36 -1.45 -8.41
N ASP A 91 -2.07 -1.76 -9.49
CA ASP A 91 -2.26 -3.12 -10.01
C ASP A 91 -1.18 -3.46 -11.05
N PHE A 92 -0.33 -4.42 -10.71
CA PHE A 92 0.71 -4.99 -11.58
C PHE A 92 0.26 -6.29 -12.27
N GLY A 93 -1.02 -6.65 -12.16
CA GLY A 93 -1.64 -7.84 -12.72
C GLY A 93 -1.54 -9.07 -11.82
N ASP A 94 -0.40 -9.30 -11.17
CA ASP A 94 -0.16 -10.43 -10.25
C ASP A 94 0.18 -10.02 -8.81
N ILE A 95 0.51 -8.74 -8.63
CA ILE A 95 0.73 -8.06 -7.35
C ILE A 95 -0.11 -6.78 -7.36
N GLU A 96 -0.76 -6.49 -6.24
CA GLU A 96 -1.44 -5.22 -5.99
C GLU A 96 -0.74 -4.53 -4.83
N ALA A 97 -0.35 -3.26 -5.00
CA ALA A 97 0.27 -2.45 -3.97
C ALA A 97 -0.69 -1.36 -3.47
N TYR A 98 -0.76 -1.20 -2.16
CA TYR A 98 -1.68 -0.29 -1.49
C TYR A 98 -0.90 0.87 -0.88
N ILE A 99 -1.15 2.07 -1.38
CA ILE A 99 -0.54 3.29 -0.87
C ILE A 99 -1.61 4.18 -0.24
N THR A 100 -1.23 4.90 0.81
CA THR A 100 -2.11 5.85 1.49
C THR A 100 -1.42 7.19 1.62
N ILE A 101 -2.15 8.27 1.38
CA ILE A 101 -1.73 9.62 1.69
C ILE A 101 -2.44 10.09 2.97
N THR A 102 -1.66 10.37 4.00
CA THR A 102 -2.09 10.97 5.25
C THR A 102 -2.13 12.49 5.12
N ASP A 103 -3.20 13.09 5.62
CA ASP A 103 -3.45 14.55 5.68
C ASP A 103 -4.08 14.85 7.05
N GLU A 104 -3.21 14.77 8.06
CA GLU A 104 -3.40 14.91 9.50
C GLU A 104 -3.31 16.33 10.05
N TYR A 105 -4.39 17.09 10.30
CA TYR A 105 -4.26 18.32 11.14
C TYR A 105 -4.34 17.99 12.64
N TRP A 106 -3.21 18.13 13.35
CA TRP A 106 -3.06 17.81 14.77
C TRP A 106 -3.35 18.98 15.72
N GLY A 107 -3.65 20.17 15.18
CA GLY A 107 -3.83 21.39 15.99
C GLY A 107 -2.53 22.18 16.20
N GLN A 108 -2.68 23.44 16.63
CA GLN A 108 -1.56 24.38 16.88
C GLN A 108 -0.61 24.60 15.67
N GLY A 109 -1.11 24.42 14.45
CA GLY A 109 -0.31 24.55 13.23
C GLY A 109 0.51 23.30 12.88
N ASN A 110 0.37 22.21 13.63
CA ASN A 110 1.01 20.94 13.29
C ASN A 110 0.14 20.16 12.30
N TYR A 111 0.79 19.69 11.25
CA TYR A 111 0.19 18.94 10.18
C TYR A 111 1.09 17.75 9.83
N ASP A 112 0.48 16.61 9.54
CA ASP A 112 1.17 15.45 9.02
C ASP A 112 0.68 15.21 7.59
N TYR A 113 1.56 15.50 6.64
CA TYR A 113 1.35 15.17 5.25
C TYR A 113 2.34 14.10 4.86
N SER A 114 1.86 12.92 4.52
CA SER A 114 2.75 11.83 4.14
C SER A 114 2.10 10.88 3.16
N ILE A 115 2.92 10.16 2.40
CA ILE A 115 2.53 9.03 1.57
C ILE A 115 3.31 7.80 2.00
N SER A 116 2.62 6.66 2.12
CA SER A 116 3.20 5.38 2.53
C SER A 116 2.72 4.21 1.68
N LEU A 117 3.58 3.20 1.52
CA LEU A 117 3.18 1.85 1.14
C LEU A 117 2.68 1.09 2.38
N ASP A 118 1.37 0.85 2.46
CA ASP A 118 0.73 0.22 3.60
C ASP A 118 0.74 -1.32 3.52
N GLY A 119 0.87 -1.85 2.32
CA GLY A 119 0.91 -3.28 2.11
C GLY A 119 0.68 -3.72 0.68
N ILE A 120 0.75 -5.03 0.48
CA ILE A 120 0.60 -5.65 -0.83
C ILE A 120 -0.25 -6.92 -0.76
N ILE A 121 -0.93 -7.23 -1.86
CA ILE A 121 -1.57 -8.52 -2.12
C ILE A 121 -0.79 -9.20 -3.24
N VAL A 122 -0.46 -10.47 -3.06
CA VAL A 122 0.31 -11.27 -4.01
C VAL A 122 -0.51 -12.48 -4.40
N LYS A 123 -0.75 -12.70 -5.70
CA LYS A 123 -1.49 -13.88 -6.19
C LYS A 123 -0.68 -15.16 -6.00
N ASP A 124 -1.36 -16.29 -6.03
CA ASP A 124 -0.69 -17.60 -5.89
C ASP A 124 0.33 -17.82 -7.03
N ASN A 125 1.51 -18.36 -6.69
CA ASN A 125 2.62 -18.70 -7.59
C ASN A 125 3.49 -17.54 -8.11
N VAL A 126 3.40 -16.34 -7.53
CA VAL A 126 4.32 -15.24 -7.87
C VAL A 126 5.72 -15.53 -7.33
N SER A 127 6.73 -15.45 -8.21
CA SER A 127 8.14 -15.73 -7.89
C SER A 127 8.79 -14.60 -7.08
N ASN A 128 9.92 -14.88 -6.44
CA ASN A 128 10.67 -13.86 -5.71
C ASN A 128 11.25 -12.79 -6.62
N GLU A 129 11.71 -13.17 -7.82
CA GLU A 129 12.23 -12.23 -8.80
C GLU A 129 11.15 -11.20 -9.18
N ARG A 130 9.90 -11.65 -9.36
CA ARG A 130 8.79 -10.76 -9.67
C ARG A 130 8.45 -9.81 -8.52
N VAL A 131 8.51 -10.29 -7.28
CA VAL A 131 8.34 -9.42 -6.09
C VAL A 131 9.47 -8.40 -6.00
N VAL A 132 10.71 -8.78 -6.31
CA VAL A 132 11.86 -7.86 -6.36
C VAL A 132 11.66 -6.80 -7.44
N GLU A 133 11.21 -7.17 -8.65
CA GLU A 133 10.92 -6.21 -9.71
C GLU A 133 9.91 -5.15 -9.28
N VAL A 134 8.81 -5.57 -8.63
CA VAL A 134 7.80 -4.63 -8.12
C VAL A 134 8.37 -3.79 -6.97
N ALA A 135 9.17 -4.36 -6.07
CA ALA A 135 9.84 -3.61 -5.01
C ALA A 135 10.76 -2.52 -5.56
N THR A 136 11.56 -2.84 -6.57
CA THR A 136 12.47 -1.89 -7.22
C THR A 136 11.70 -0.81 -7.99
N TRP A 137 10.59 -1.16 -8.64
CA TRP A 137 9.74 -0.18 -9.29
C TRP A 137 9.14 0.81 -8.28
N LEU A 138 8.65 0.30 -7.14
CA LEU A 138 8.13 1.14 -6.06
C LEU A 138 9.24 2.00 -5.43
N ASP A 139 10.45 1.45 -5.30
CA ASP A 139 11.61 2.20 -4.82
C ASP A 139 11.93 3.38 -5.74
N GLU A 140 11.97 3.16 -7.06
CA GLU A 140 12.17 4.22 -8.05
C GLU A 140 11.08 5.29 -7.96
N ALA A 141 9.80 4.89 -7.80
CA ALA A 141 8.70 5.85 -7.66
C ALA A 141 8.75 6.69 -6.37
N PHE A 142 9.24 6.11 -5.25
CA PHE A 142 9.32 6.79 -3.96
C PHE A 142 10.66 7.52 -3.73
N ASN A 143 11.75 7.09 -4.38
CA ASN A 143 13.12 7.52 -4.05
C ASN A 143 13.92 8.06 -5.26
N GLY A 144 13.45 7.87 -6.49
CA GLY A 144 14.11 8.33 -7.72
C GLY A 144 13.88 9.82 -7.98
#